data_AF-A0A4R7J5S8-F1
#
_entry.id   AF-A0A4R7J5S8-F1
#
_cell.length_a   1.000
_cell.length_b   1.000
_cell.length_c   1.000
_cell.angle_alpha   90.00
_cell.angle_beta   90.00
_cell.angle_gamma   90.00
#
_symmetry.space_group_name_H-M   'P 1'
#
loop_
_entity.id
_entity.type
_entity.pdbx_description
1 polymer ?
#
loop_
_entity_poly.entity_id
_entity_poly.type
_entity_poly.pdbx_seq_one_letter_code
_entity_poly.pdbx_strand_id
1 'polypeptide(L)'
;MVQLSDPGGGMEAAFSGTVTVTRDGCWTFDDEAPLVFPAGTDLVDDGRAVELSDGTVTRLGDQVRFGGGFVDIDSRSGVAAECADGDSLILWQ
;
A
#
# COMPACT_ATOMS: atom_id res chain seq x y z
N MET A 1 -6.31 -35.10 10.36
CA MET A 1 -5.93 -33.71 10.70
C MET A 1 -5.22 -33.18 9.46
N VAL A 2 -5.93 -32.42 8.62
CA VAL A 2 -5.33 -31.84 7.41
C VAL A 2 -4.70 -30.52 7.82
N GLN A 3 -3.37 -30.47 7.79
CA GLN A 3 -2.60 -29.27 8.01
C GLN A 3 -2.55 -28.53 6.67
N LEU A 4 -3.40 -27.53 6.50
CA LEU A 4 -3.32 -26.59 5.38
C LEU A 4 -2.06 -25.76 5.58
N SER A 5 -1.05 -26.03 4.75
CA SER A 5 0.08 -25.15 4.54
C SER A 5 -0.45 -23.82 4.02
N ASP A 6 -0.29 -22.73 4.76
CA ASP A 6 -0.39 -21.37 4.21
C ASP A 6 1.04 -20.87 3.94
N PRO A 7 1.54 -20.96 2.70
CA PRO A 7 2.84 -20.42 2.36
C PRO A 7 2.68 -18.92 2.06
N GLY A 8 2.74 -18.07 3.08
CA GLY A 8 3.04 -16.65 2.91
C GLY A 8 1.85 -15.72 2.71
N GLY A 9 0.84 -15.78 3.57
CA GLY A 9 0.55 -14.72 4.55
C GLY A 9 0.18 -13.30 4.07
N GLY A 10 -0.05 -13.05 2.78
CA GLY A 10 -0.82 -11.88 2.37
C GLY A 10 -2.31 -12.21 2.49
N MET A 11 -2.97 -11.85 3.60
CA MET A 11 -4.43 -11.99 3.67
C MET A 11 -5.06 -11.06 2.62
N GLU A 12 -5.71 -11.64 1.62
CA GLU A 12 -6.48 -10.87 0.64
C GLU A 12 -7.56 -10.06 1.35
N ALA A 13 -7.43 -8.74 1.33
CA ALA A 13 -8.31 -7.80 1.99
C ALA A 13 -8.85 -6.78 0.99
N ALA A 14 -10.09 -6.34 1.19
CA ALA A 14 -10.70 -5.27 0.43
C ALA A 14 -10.70 -3.99 1.28
N PHE A 15 -10.09 -2.94 0.75
CA PHE A 15 -9.94 -1.64 1.41
C PHE A 15 -10.89 -0.62 0.79
N SER A 16 -11.45 0.27 1.61
CA SER A 16 -12.27 1.41 1.16
C SER A 16 -12.00 2.60 2.07
N GLY A 17 -11.38 3.66 1.53
CA GLY A 17 -10.86 4.74 2.36
C GLY A 17 -10.17 5.80 1.51
N THR A 18 -9.37 6.64 2.15
CA THR A 18 -8.72 7.79 1.52
C THR A 18 -7.23 7.56 1.39
N VAL A 19 -6.68 7.95 0.25
CA VAL A 19 -5.22 7.95 0.07
C VAL A 19 -4.65 9.28 0.54
N THR A 20 -3.70 9.22 1.46
CA THR A 20 -3.09 10.40 2.08
C THR A 20 -1.56 10.34 1.99
N VAL A 21 -0.89 11.38 2.47
CA VAL A 21 0.58 11.44 2.52
C VAL A 21 1.04 11.98 3.86
N THR A 22 2.05 11.35 4.44
CA THR A 22 2.69 11.84 5.68
C THR A 22 3.49 13.10 5.40
N ARG A 23 3.90 13.78 6.48
CA ARG A 23 4.79 14.95 6.39
C ARG A 23 6.12 14.63 5.69
N ASP A 24 6.59 13.40 5.81
CA ASP A 24 7.85 12.92 5.23
C ASP A 24 7.68 12.41 3.79
N GLY A 25 6.47 12.49 3.23
CA GLY A 25 6.19 12.17 1.82
C GLY A 25 5.78 10.72 1.58
N CYS A 26 5.45 9.96 2.63
CA CYS A 26 5.04 8.56 2.53
C CYS A 26 3.55 8.45 2.24
N TRP A 27 3.18 7.66 1.23
CA TRP A 27 1.78 7.40 0.91
C TRP A 27 1.17 6.49 1.99
N THR A 28 0.00 6.87 2.49
CA THR A 28 -0.72 6.17 3.55
C THR A 28 -2.18 5.96 3.17
N PHE A 29 -2.81 4.98 3.81
CA PHE A 29 -4.24 4.75 3.71
C PHE A 29 -4.92 5.19 5.01
N ASP A 30 -5.93 6.07 4.88
CA ASP A 30 -6.68 6.68 5.99
C ASP A 30 -5.79 7.30 7.10
N ASP A 31 -4.60 7.80 6.73
CA ASP A 31 -3.58 8.33 7.67
C ASP A 31 -3.05 7.31 8.72
N GLU A 32 -3.31 6.01 8.54
CA GLU A 32 -2.95 5.00 9.54
C GLU A 32 -1.77 4.12 9.13
N ALA A 33 -1.83 3.53 7.94
CA ALA A 33 -0.88 2.52 7.51
C ALA A 33 -0.16 2.93 6.22
N PRO A 34 1.17 2.73 6.12
CA PRO A 34 1.89 2.99 4.89
C PRO A 34 1.40 2.08 3.77
N LEU A 35 1.26 2.69 2.59
CA LEU A 35 0.71 2.06 1.41
C LEU A 35 1.84 1.71 0.44
N VAL A 36 1.87 0.46 0.00
CA VAL A 36 2.81 -0.05 -0.99
C VAL A 36 2.06 -0.36 -2.27
N PHE A 37 2.42 0.36 -3.33
CA PHE A 37 1.85 0.17 -4.64
C PHE A 37 2.40 -1.08 -5.35
N PRO A 38 1.63 -1.68 -6.28
CA PRO A 38 2.11 -2.79 -7.09
C PRO A 38 3.25 -2.34 -8.02
N ALA A 39 4.03 -3.30 -8.49
CA ALA A 39 5.10 -3.03 -9.45
C ALA A 39 4.54 -2.45 -10.76
N GLY A 40 5.31 -1.56 -11.40
CA GLY A 40 4.86 -0.85 -12.61
C GLY A 40 3.94 0.33 -12.32
N THR A 41 3.91 0.78 -11.07
CA THR A 41 3.26 2.02 -10.66
C THR A 41 4.23 3.19 -10.79
N ASP A 42 3.75 4.30 -11.35
CA ASP A 42 4.51 5.53 -11.54
C ASP A 42 3.94 6.69 -10.71
N LEU A 43 4.83 7.53 -10.16
CA LEU A 43 4.43 8.80 -9.55
C LEU A 43 4.27 9.86 -10.64
N VAL A 44 3.10 10.49 -10.68
CA VAL A 44 2.73 11.53 -11.65
C VAL A 44 2.24 12.79 -10.94
N ASP A 45 1.97 13.86 -11.69
CA ASP A 45 1.47 15.13 -11.16
C ASP A 45 2.35 15.70 -10.02
N ASP A 46 3.66 15.75 -10.26
CA ASP A 46 4.69 16.16 -9.28
C ASP A 46 4.65 15.36 -7.97
N GLY A 47 4.28 14.09 -8.04
CA GLY A 47 4.19 13.18 -6.89
C GLY A 47 2.91 13.31 -6.08
N ARG A 48 1.87 13.98 -6.62
CA ARG A 48 0.54 14.10 -6.00
C ARG A 48 -0.47 13.09 -6.53
N ALA A 49 -0.06 12.28 -7.50
CA ALA A 49 -0.86 11.22 -8.05
C ALA A 49 0.01 10.01 -8.37
N VAL A 50 -0.65 8.87 -8.45
CA VAL A 50 -0.06 7.57 -8.71
C VAL A 50 -0.81 6.94 -9.87
N GLU A 51 -0.09 6.60 -10.94
CA GLU A 51 -0.62 5.87 -12.09
C GLU A 51 -0.23 4.40 -11.95
N LEU A 52 -1.23 3.54 -11.79
CA LEU A 52 -1.07 2.08 -11.74
C LEU A 52 -0.81 1.53 -13.16
N SER A 53 -0.26 0.33 -13.23
CA SER A 53 0.08 -0.33 -14.51
C SER A 53 -1.11 -0.59 -15.43
N ASP A 54 -2.34 -0.58 -14.90
CA ASP A 54 -3.58 -0.72 -15.66
C ASP A 54 -4.10 0.62 -16.23
N GLY A 55 -3.39 1.73 -15.97
CA GLY A 55 -3.75 3.09 -16.35
C GLY A 55 -4.66 3.80 -15.35
N THR A 56 -4.99 3.17 -14.22
CA THR A 56 -5.76 3.82 -13.15
C THR A 56 -4.91 4.90 -12.48
N VAL A 57 -5.43 6.12 -12.40
CA VAL A 57 -4.77 7.24 -11.71
C VAL A 57 -5.49 7.52 -10.39
N THR A 58 -4.74 7.48 -9.29
CA THR A 58 -5.20 7.84 -7.94
C THR A 58 -4.50 9.09 -7.46
N ARG A 59 -5.25 10.08 -6.99
CA ARG A 59 -4.70 11.34 -6.46
C ARG A 59 -4.72 11.34 -4.93
N LEU A 60 -3.86 12.15 -4.34
CA LEU A 60 -3.95 12.45 -2.92
C LEU A 60 -5.32 13.03 -2.56
N GLY A 61 -5.95 12.48 -1.53
CA GLY A 61 -7.29 12.84 -1.08
C GLY A 61 -8.42 12.11 -1.78
N ASP A 62 -8.13 11.27 -2.79
CA ASP A 62 -9.17 10.47 -3.44
C ASP A 62 -9.69 9.38 -2.49
N GLN A 63 -11.00 9.15 -2.55
CA GLN A 63 -11.61 7.97 -1.96
C GLN A 63 -11.49 6.80 -2.92
N VAL A 64 -10.84 5.73 -2.47
CA VAL A 64 -10.49 4.59 -3.30
C VAL A 64 -11.06 3.30 -2.73
N ARG A 65 -11.22 2.31 -3.60
CA ARG A 65 -11.45 0.92 -3.23
C ARG A 65 -10.50 0.02 -4.00
N PHE A 66 -9.78 -0.82 -3.29
CA PHE A 66 -8.80 -1.73 -3.88
C PHE A 66 -8.74 -3.05 -3.12
N GLY A 67 -8.24 -4.09 -3.81
CA GLY A 67 -7.86 -5.35 -3.21
C GLY A 67 -6.41 -5.30 -2.79
N GLY A 68 -6.02 -6.10 -1.80
CA GLY A 68 -4.68 -5.99 -1.26
C GLY A 68 -4.40 -7.00 -0.17
N GLY A 69 -3.44 -6.66 0.69
CA GLY A 69 -3.18 -7.43 1.90
C GLY A 69 -2.23 -6.72 2.84
N PHE A 70 -2.00 -7.33 3.99
CA PHE A 70 -1.03 -6.84 4.97
C PHE A 70 0.26 -7.62 4.86
N VAL A 71 1.40 -6.95 5.04
CA VAL A 71 2.70 -7.59 5.20
C VAL A 71 3.47 -6.98 6.36
N ASP A 72 4.22 -7.80 7.07
CA ASP A 72 5.10 -7.33 8.14
C ASP A 72 6.18 -6.43 7.55
N ILE A 73 6.48 -5.32 8.23
CA ILE A 73 7.41 -4.31 7.73
C ILE A 73 8.83 -4.86 7.59
N ASP A 74 9.22 -5.71 8.54
CA ASP A 74 10.51 -6.40 8.57
C ASP A 74 10.68 -7.40 7.42
N SER A 75 9.57 -7.84 6.81
CA SER A 75 9.58 -8.81 5.72
C SER A 75 9.86 -8.17 4.35
N ARG A 76 9.79 -6.83 4.25
CA ARG A 76 9.87 -6.12 2.97
C ARG A 76 11.06 -5.18 2.90
N SER A 77 12.04 -5.55 2.08
CA SER A 77 13.14 -4.66 1.72
C SER A 77 12.68 -3.61 0.72
N GLY A 78 13.16 -2.37 0.87
CA GLY A 78 12.90 -1.27 -0.07
C GLY A 78 11.83 -0.26 0.37
N VAL A 79 11.22 -0.43 1.55
CA VAL A 79 10.48 0.65 2.21
C VAL A 79 11.49 1.56 2.92
N ALA A 80 11.40 2.86 2.65
CA ALA A 80 12.25 3.84 3.31
C ALA A 80 11.95 3.87 4.82
N ALA A 81 12.96 4.04 5.66
CA ALA A 81 12.79 3.93 7.12
C ALA A 81 11.82 4.98 7.68
N GLU A 82 11.74 6.15 7.04
CA GLU A 82 10.77 7.21 7.34
C GLU A 82 9.33 6.87 6.95
N CYS A 83 9.12 5.85 6.12
CA CYS A 83 7.80 5.32 5.77
C CYS A 83 7.48 4.04 6.52
N ALA A 84 8.39 3.62 7.41
CA ALA A 84 8.27 2.40 8.17
C ALA A 84 7.62 2.63 9.55
N ASP A 85 6.59 3.49 9.61
CA ASP A 85 5.84 3.76 10.83
C ASP A 85 4.81 2.64 11.07
N GLY A 86 5.15 1.70 11.95
CA GLY A 86 4.28 0.60 12.39
C GLY A 86 4.88 -0.78 12.19
N ASP A 87 4.12 -1.82 12.55
CA ASP A 87 4.55 -3.22 12.41
C ASP A 87 4.19 -3.83 11.05
N SER A 88 3.29 -3.18 10.28
CA SER A 88 2.75 -3.72 9.03
C SER A 88 2.45 -2.65 7.99
N LEU A 89 2.43 -3.07 6.73
CA LEU A 89 2.17 -2.26 5.53
C LEU A 89 0.93 -2.78 4.82
N ILE A 90 0.21 -1.89 4.14
CA ILE A 90 -0.88 -2.28 3.22
C ILE A 90 -0.31 -2.40 1.80
N LEU A 91 -0.44 -3.58 1.20
CA LEU A 91 -0.18 -3.81 -0.21
C LEU A 91 -1.42 -3.50 -1.03
N TRP A 92 -1.28 -2.68 -2.05
CA TRP A 92 -2.30 -2.51 -3.10
C TRP A 92 -2.07 -3.52 -4.22
N GLN A 93 -3.13 -4.19 -4.67
CA GLN A 93 -3.13 -5.13 -5.79
C GLN A 93 -4.24 -4.85 -6.81
#